data_AF-A0A1H7UTN7-F1
#
_entry.id   AF-A0A1H7UTN7-F1
#
_cell.length_a   1.000
_cell.length_b   1.000
_cell.length_c   1.000
_cell.angle_alpha   90.00
_cell.angle_beta   90.00
_cell.angle_gamma   90.00
#
_symmetry.space_group_name_H-M   'P 1'
#
loop_
_entity.id
_entity.type
_entity.pdbx_description
1 polymer ?
#
loop_
_entity_poly.entity_id
_entity_poly.type
_entity_poly.pdbx_seq_one_letter_code
_entity_poly.pdbx_strand_id
1 'polypeptide(L)'
;MEVKDQVQSNGARLRAQLSAALADMMLANGTPLAVALFSALMVDLRRSQHPDGWSILFDMDDSQIVTLGANLLDALADARQAFDLPLGTRVQSDEIGSVLIGREFWVTDVARPGLFPLEATRRDAHGINLELLRYAISQQVRGKPWQRIGLPSPVFIVDSDARHLIQFPPFQPAGNVVLQRSASDTGASRFCSATPTQIEALATSIAVDMETLWKRRRLVAEQARDVRVLAENKIPKDAPGVAVRAIALDFEEQRADECLAFYVEYDGIDEAMRPGVVLDYIPAHITAWSMFNPVPSGISGRFAERDALRALGADGEIEEFAAAILRAAPEGQAAILARLTRDYEALVSFTTNLGELHAILFWRDGCIKAEVDVPGVFMKYHDWVEMYYGTYTEHEANELIGSSIASIDRLPFDIDAIIADANPLMDGGLKLRLHRPFEHQLVNCTTGQIWAR
;
A
#
# COMPACT_ATOMS: atom_id res chain seq x y z
N MET A 1 16.33 -27.78 15.25
CA MET A 1 17.51 -27.20 14.58
C MET A 1 17.65 -27.77 13.16
N GLU A 2 17.59 -29.10 13.00
CA GLU A 2 17.69 -29.81 11.70
C GLU A 2 16.66 -29.40 10.61
N VAL A 3 15.41 -29.08 10.95
CA VAL A 3 14.36 -28.76 9.95
C VAL A 3 14.61 -27.41 9.23
N LYS A 4 15.12 -26.40 9.95
CA LYS A 4 15.45 -25.09 9.33
C LYS A 4 16.64 -25.21 8.38
N ASP A 5 17.65 -25.97 8.79
CA ASP A 5 18.84 -26.23 7.97
C ASP A 5 18.50 -27.06 6.72
N GLN A 6 17.55 -28.00 6.86
CA GLN A 6 17.06 -28.81 5.74
C GLN A 6 16.22 -28.00 4.74
N VAL A 7 15.33 -27.11 5.20
CA VAL A 7 14.57 -26.21 4.32
C VAL A 7 15.49 -25.22 3.60
N GLN A 8 16.50 -24.68 4.29
CA GLN A 8 17.50 -23.80 3.67
C GLN A 8 18.34 -24.54 2.61
N SER A 9 18.82 -25.74 2.93
CA SER A 9 19.60 -26.57 1.99
C SER A 9 18.77 -27.01 0.78
N ASN A 10 17.56 -27.50 1.01
CA ASN A 10 16.63 -27.91 -0.06
C ASN A 10 16.19 -26.73 -0.92
N GLY A 11 15.89 -25.58 -0.30
CA GLY A 11 15.55 -24.36 -1.01
C GLY A 11 16.70 -23.86 -1.90
N ALA A 12 17.95 -23.93 -1.42
CA ALA A 12 19.12 -23.57 -2.21
C ALA A 12 19.30 -24.51 -3.42
N ARG A 13 19.10 -25.82 -3.22
CA ARG A 13 19.14 -26.82 -4.31
C ARG A 13 18.06 -26.54 -5.36
N LEU A 14 16.81 -26.30 -4.93
CA LEU A 14 15.71 -26.03 -5.85
C LEU A 14 15.97 -24.75 -6.65
N ARG A 15 16.44 -23.67 -6.00
CA ARG A 15 16.81 -22.43 -6.70
C ARG A 15 17.86 -22.69 -7.79
N ALA A 16 18.90 -23.47 -7.48
CA ALA A 16 19.95 -23.79 -8.45
C ALA A 16 19.40 -24.57 -9.65
N GLN A 17 18.50 -25.54 -9.42
CA GLN A 17 17.82 -26.30 -10.48
C GLN A 17 16.96 -25.39 -11.36
N LEU A 18 16.12 -24.54 -10.75
CA LEU A 18 15.26 -23.60 -11.49
C LEU A 18 16.08 -22.58 -12.29
N SER A 19 17.15 -22.03 -11.70
CA SER A 19 18.05 -21.10 -12.38
C SER A 19 18.80 -21.77 -13.53
N ALA A 20 19.16 -23.05 -13.42
CA ALA A 20 19.81 -23.77 -14.52
C ALA A 20 18.84 -24.01 -15.70
N ALA A 21 17.60 -24.39 -15.42
CA ALA A 21 16.59 -24.68 -16.46
C ALA A 21 16.01 -23.42 -17.12
N LEU A 22 15.76 -22.36 -16.35
CA LEU A 22 15.16 -21.11 -16.85
C LEU A 22 16.19 -20.05 -17.26
N ALA A 23 17.47 -20.25 -16.91
CA ALA A 23 18.60 -19.42 -17.30
C ALA A 23 18.30 -17.90 -17.23
N ASP A 24 18.30 -17.22 -18.38
CA ASP A 24 18.14 -15.78 -18.53
C ASP A 24 16.66 -15.34 -18.73
N MET A 25 15.69 -16.22 -18.47
CA MET A 25 14.28 -15.84 -18.59
C MET A 25 13.89 -14.85 -17.48
N MET A 26 13.32 -13.72 -17.90
CA MET A 26 12.93 -12.61 -17.03
C MET A 26 11.44 -12.32 -17.18
N LEU A 27 10.79 -11.95 -16.08
CA LEU A 27 9.51 -11.27 -16.11
C LEU A 27 9.66 -9.89 -16.76
N ALA A 28 8.55 -9.34 -17.26
CA ALA A 28 8.55 -8.06 -17.95
C ALA A 28 9.18 -6.92 -17.13
N ASN A 29 9.01 -6.94 -15.80
CA ASN A 29 9.56 -5.93 -14.90
C ASN A 29 11.06 -6.13 -14.55
N GLY A 30 11.73 -7.12 -15.15
CA GLY A 30 13.15 -7.42 -14.91
C GLY A 30 13.43 -8.38 -13.76
N THR A 31 12.41 -8.96 -13.14
CA THR A 31 12.57 -10.01 -12.13
C THR A 31 12.94 -11.35 -12.79
N PRO A 32 13.98 -12.07 -12.35
CA PRO A 32 14.29 -13.41 -12.88
C PRO A 32 13.14 -14.39 -12.66
N LEU A 33 12.69 -15.04 -13.74
CA LEU A 33 11.55 -15.95 -13.72
C LEU A 33 11.79 -17.13 -12.76
N ALA A 34 13.03 -17.62 -12.67
CA ALA A 34 13.41 -18.67 -11.72
C ALA A 34 13.14 -18.28 -10.26
N VAL A 35 13.33 -17.00 -9.90
CA VAL A 35 13.13 -16.52 -8.53
C VAL A 35 11.64 -16.33 -8.23
N ALA A 36 10.87 -15.84 -9.19
CA ALA A 36 9.41 -15.77 -9.09
C ALA A 36 8.79 -17.17 -8.99
N LEU A 37 9.19 -18.11 -9.86
CA LEU A 37 8.72 -19.49 -9.83
C LEU A 37 9.12 -20.19 -8.54
N PHE A 38 10.34 -19.98 -8.05
CA PHE A 38 10.75 -20.46 -6.73
C PHE A 38 9.79 -19.98 -5.64
N SER A 39 9.42 -18.69 -5.65
CA SER A 39 8.49 -18.13 -4.68
C SER A 39 7.13 -18.84 -4.73
N ALA A 40 6.57 -19.04 -5.93
CA ALA A 40 5.31 -19.77 -6.13
C ALA A 40 5.39 -21.24 -5.66
N LEU A 41 6.47 -21.96 -5.97
CA LEU A 41 6.66 -23.36 -5.55
C LEU A 41 6.85 -23.49 -4.04
N MET A 42 7.47 -22.50 -3.38
CA MET A 42 7.54 -22.47 -1.92
C MET A 42 6.17 -22.27 -1.28
N VAL A 43 5.28 -21.48 -1.92
CA VAL A 43 3.88 -21.37 -1.49
C VAL A 43 3.15 -22.69 -1.69
N ASP A 44 3.30 -23.34 -2.83
CA ASP A 44 2.68 -24.64 -3.13
C ASP A 44 3.12 -25.73 -2.15
N LEU A 45 4.41 -25.80 -1.83
CA LEU A 45 4.96 -26.71 -0.83
C LEU A 45 4.39 -26.45 0.56
N ARG A 46 4.28 -25.18 0.95
CA ARG A 46 3.69 -24.79 2.24
C ARG A 46 2.20 -25.16 2.32
N ARG A 47 1.44 -24.97 1.23
CA ARG A 47 -0.01 -25.15 1.21
C ARG A 47 -0.45 -26.60 1.04
N SER A 48 0.23 -27.36 0.18
CA SER A 48 -0.13 -28.76 -0.10
C SER A 48 0.11 -29.69 1.10
N GLN A 49 1.08 -29.37 1.96
CA GLN A 49 1.55 -30.24 3.05
C GLN A 49 1.88 -31.67 2.58
N HIS A 50 2.22 -31.84 1.29
CA HIS A 50 2.46 -33.15 0.70
C HIS A 50 3.71 -33.78 1.35
N PRO A 51 3.64 -35.01 1.90
CA PRO A 51 4.77 -35.64 2.60
C PRO A 51 6.04 -35.72 1.75
N ASP A 52 5.86 -35.98 0.45
CA ASP A 52 6.95 -36.07 -0.53
C ASP A 52 7.14 -34.79 -1.36
N GLY A 53 6.62 -33.65 -0.90
CA GLY A 53 6.60 -32.40 -1.68
C GLY A 53 7.98 -31.98 -2.19
N TRP A 54 9.02 -32.08 -1.36
CA TRP A 54 10.40 -31.82 -1.80
C TRP A 54 10.88 -32.80 -2.88
N SER A 55 10.52 -34.09 -2.81
CA SER A 55 10.90 -35.08 -3.82
C SER A 55 10.25 -34.73 -5.15
N ILE A 56 8.94 -34.46 -5.15
CA ILE A 56 8.18 -34.08 -6.35
C ILE A 56 8.80 -32.85 -7.01
N LEU A 57 9.16 -31.83 -6.23
CA LEU A 57 9.79 -30.62 -6.76
C LEU A 57 11.20 -30.88 -7.33
N PHE A 58 11.99 -31.77 -6.72
CA PHE A 58 13.33 -32.12 -7.23
C PHE A 58 13.30 -33.06 -8.43
N ASP A 59 12.27 -33.89 -8.54
CA ASP A 59 12.09 -34.84 -9.64
C ASP A 59 11.53 -34.18 -10.91
N MET A 60 11.20 -32.89 -10.87
CA MET A 60 10.83 -32.12 -12.07
C MET A 60 11.99 -32.06 -13.06
N ASP A 61 11.74 -32.48 -14.30
CA ASP A 61 12.69 -32.30 -15.39
C ASP A 61 12.69 -30.86 -15.92
N ASP A 62 13.71 -30.52 -16.72
CA ASP A 62 13.87 -29.18 -17.29
C ASP A 62 12.66 -28.77 -18.16
N SER A 63 12.01 -29.71 -18.85
CA SER A 63 10.85 -29.43 -19.70
C SER A 63 9.63 -29.03 -18.87
N GLN A 64 9.42 -29.69 -17.72
CA GLN A 64 8.37 -29.37 -16.77
C GLN A 64 8.62 -28.01 -16.14
N ILE A 65 9.87 -27.72 -15.74
CA ILE A 65 10.25 -26.42 -15.18
C ILE A 65 10.03 -25.29 -16.18
N VAL A 66 10.45 -25.47 -17.44
CA VAL A 66 10.24 -24.48 -18.50
C VAL A 66 8.75 -24.24 -18.77
N THR A 67 7.94 -25.30 -18.78
CA THR A 67 6.49 -25.20 -18.96
C THR A 67 5.82 -24.44 -17.80
N LEU A 68 6.18 -24.75 -16.56
CA LEU A 68 5.68 -24.03 -15.38
C LEU A 68 6.12 -22.57 -15.38
N GLY A 69 7.37 -22.29 -15.77
CA GLY A 69 7.88 -20.94 -15.95
C GLY A 69 7.07 -20.16 -16.98
N ALA A 70 6.78 -20.75 -18.14
CA ALA A 70 5.95 -20.15 -19.18
C ALA A 70 4.52 -19.86 -18.67
N ASN A 71 3.88 -20.82 -18.00
CA ASN A 71 2.55 -20.63 -17.42
C ASN A 71 2.51 -19.49 -16.39
N LEU A 72 3.54 -19.38 -15.53
CA LEU A 72 3.64 -18.29 -14.56
C LEU A 72 3.87 -16.93 -15.25
N LEU A 73 4.71 -16.90 -16.28
CA LEU A 73 4.95 -15.71 -17.08
C LEU A 73 3.65 -15.23 -17.73
N ASP A 74 2.90 -16.14 -18.34
CA ASP A 74 1.61 -15.84 -18.97
C ASP A 74 0.58 -15.35 -17.94
N ALA A 75 0.51 -15.97 -16.76
CA ALA A 75 -0.39 -15.54 -15.69
C ALA A 75 -0.07 -14.14 -15.14
N LEU A 76 1.20 -13.77 -15.06
CA LEU A 76 1.61 -12.43 -14.64
C LEU A 76 1.45 -11.38 -15.74
N ALA A 77 1.34 -11.79 -17.01
CA ALA A 77 1.23 -10.89 -18.15
C ALA A 77 -0.23 -10.66 -18.62
N ASP A 78 -1.12 -11.65 -18.41
CA ASP A 78 -2.51 -11.62 -18.89
C ASP A 78 -3.49 -11.99 -17.75
N ALA A 79 -4.48 -11.14 -17.52
CA ALA A 79 -5.45 -11.20 -16.41
C ALA A 79 -6.46 -12.37 -16.48
N ARG A 80 -6.28 -13.35 -17.38
CA ARG A 80 -7.27 -14.43 -17.63
C ARG A 80 -6.69 -15.84 -17.62
N GLN A 81 -5.46 -16.00 -17.17
CA GLN A 81 -4.80 -17.31 -17.15
C GLN A 81 -4.97 -17.97 -15.78
N ALA A 82 -4.97 -19.30 -15.79
CA ALA A 82 -4.90 -20.09 -14.57
C ALA A 82 -4.19 -21.41 -14.86
N PHE A 83 -3.41 -21.89 -13.91
CA PHE A 83 -2.73 -23.18 -13.98
C PHE A 83 -2.54 -23.76 -12.58
N ASP A 84 -2.25 -25.05 -12.49
CA ASP A 84 -1.97 -25.72 -11.23
C ASP A 84 -0.46 -25.92 -11.07
N LEU A 85 0.04 -25.62 -9.87
CA LEU A 85 1.42 -25.93 -9.47
C LEU A 85 1.55 -27.45 -9.20
N PRO A 86 2.79 -27.99 -9.17
CA PRO A 86 3.04 -29.44 -9.08
C PRO A 86 2.36 -30.18 -7.92
N LEU A 87 2.12 -29.49 -6.80
CA LEU A 87 1.48 -30.07 -5.62
C LEU A 87 -0.01 -29.72 -5.52
N GLY A 88 -0.58 -29.14 -6.59
CA GLY A 88 -2.02 -28.92 -6.76
C GLY A 88 -2.52 -27.52 -6.36
N THR A 89 -1.64 -26.60 -5.94
CA THR A 89 -2.07 -25.22 -5.67
C THR A 89 -2.36 -24.48 -6.97
N ARG A 90 -3.58 -24.01 -7.12
CA ARG A 90 -4.00 -23.22 -8.29
C ARG A 90 -3.43 -21.81 -8.24
N VAL A 91 -2.86 -21.37 -9.35
CA VAL A 91 -2.45 -19.99 -9.63
C VAL A 91 -3.44 -19.39 -10.61
N GLN A 92 -3.91 -18.17 -10.33
CA GLN A 92 -4.81 -17.43 -11.19
C GLN A 92 -4.26 -16.01 -11.37
N SER A 93 -4.40 -15.48 -12.57
CA SER A 93 -4.11 -14.07 -12.81
C SER A 93 -5.09 -13.19 -12.04
N ASP A 94 -4.61 -12.05 -11.54
CA ASP A 94 -5.44 -11.02 -10.91
C ASP A 94 -5.33 -9.74 -11.75
N GLU A 95 -4.31 -8.93 -11.48
CA GLU A 95 -3.86 -7.82 -12.31
C GLU A 95 -2.48 -8.10 -12.91
N ILE A 96 -2.09 -7.35 -13.94
CA ILE A 96 -0.75 -7.47 -14.53
C ILE A 96 0.32 -7.26 -13.44
N GLY A 97 1.28 -8.20 -13.36
CA GLY A 97 2.35 -8.19 -12.36
C GLY A 97 1.95 -8.78 -11.00
N SER A 98 0.74 -9.33 -10.89
CA SER A 98 0.18 -9.99 -9.71
C SER A 98 -0.51 -11.31 -10.04
N VAL A 99 -0.54 -12.23 -9.08
CA VAL A 99 -1.26 -13.51 -9.18
C VAL A 99 -1.88 -13.87 -7.85
N LEU A 100 -3.02 -14.54 -7.90
CA LEU A 100 -3.61 -15.24 -6.77
C LEU A 100 -3.03 -16.67 -6.72
N ILE A 101 -2.28 -17.00 -5.67
CA ILE A 101 -1.76 -18.36 -5.43
C ILE A 101 -2.59 -18.99 -4.31
N GLY A 102 -3.49 -19.90 -4.67
CA GLY A 102 -4.50 -20.42 -3.75
C GLY A 102 -5.50 -19.34 -3.33
N ARG A 103 -5.29 -18.72 -2.16
CA ARG A 103 -6.13 -17.64 -1.59
C ARG A 103 -5.30 -16.39 -1.26
N GLU A 104 -4.08 -16.30 -1.75
CA GLU A 104 -3.10 -15.29 -1.37
C GLU A 104 -2.75 -14.42 -2.57
N PHE A 105 -2.78 -13.10 -2.41
CA PHE A 105 -2.36 -12.17 -3.46
C PHE A 105 -0.85 -11.99 -3.42
N TRP A 106 -0.19 -12.34 -4.51
CA TRP A 106 1.26 -12.24 -4.65
C TRP A 106 1.60 -11.28 -5.78
N VAL A 107 2.46 -10.32 -5.49
CA VAL A 107 2.91 -9.31 -6.44
C VAL A 107 4.40 -9.43 -6.70
N THR A 108 4.81 -9.01 -7.89
CA THR A 108 6.22 -8.86 -8.21
C THR A 108 6.77 -7.57 -7.60
N ASP A 109 8.00 -7.61 -7.09
CA ASP A 109 8.68 -6.43 -6.56
C ASP A 109 10.01 -6.23 -7.30
N VAL A 110 10.13 -5.19 -8.11
CA VAL A 110 11.37 -4.97 -8.87
C VAL A 110 12.57 -4.62 -7.98
N ALA A 111 12.34 -4.07 -6.79
CA ALA A 111 13.42 -3.77 -5.85
C ALA A 111 13.90 -5.01 -5.09
N ARG A 112 13.05 -6.04 -4.99
CA ARG A 112 13.34 -7.33 -4.34
C ARG A 112 12.96 -8.46 -5.29
N PRO A 113 13.91 -9.10 -6.00
CA PRO A 113 13.56 -10.12 -7.00
C PRO A 113 12.71 -11.26 -6.42
N GLY A 114 11.55 -11.53 -7.00
CA GLY A 114 10.65 -12.63 -6.63
C GLY A 114 9.17 -12.24 -6.63
N LEU A 115 8.35 -13.11 -6.05
CA LEU A 115 6.97 -12.81 -5.69
C LEU A 115 6.91 -12.59 -4.18
N PHE A 116 6.12 -11.61 -3.75
CA PHE A 116 5.89 -11.28 -2.34
C PHE A 116 4.39 -11.17 -2.09
N PRO A 117 3.91 -11.52 -0.88
CA PRO A 117 2.55 -11.18 -0.49
C PRO A 117 2.31 -9.68 -0.70
N LEU A 118 1.15 -9.31 -1.22
CA LEU A 118 0.78 -7.91 -1.45
C LEU A 118 0.91 -7.06 -0.17
N GLU A 119 0.62 -7.68 0.97
CA GLU A 119 0.62 -7.13 2.31
C GLU A 119 2.04 -6.93 2.85
N ALA A 120 3.00 -7.75 2.40
CA ALA A 120 4.43 -7.61 2.70
C ALA A 120 5.16 -6.65 1.75
N THR A 121 4.44 -6.08 0.78
CA THR A 121 4.98 -5.15 -0.21
C THR A 121 4.55 -3.73 0.13
N ARG A 122 5.52 -2.90 0.50
CA ARG A 122 5.30 -1.50 0.90
C ARG A 122 4.52 -0.75 -0.18
N ARG A 123 3.56 0.07 0.24
CA ARG A 123 2.71 0.81 -0.70
C ARG A 123 3.50 1.88 -1.47
N ASP A 124 4.56 2.42 -0.86
CA ASP A 124 5.48 3.41 -1.42
C ASP A 124 6.72 2.80 -2.10
N ALA A 125 6.76 1.48 -2.32
CA ALA A 125 7.83 0.86 -3.08
C ALA A 125 7.73 1.31 -4.55
N HIS A 126 8.48 2.35 -4.91
CA HIS A 126 8.52 2.82 -6.30
C HIS A 126 9.58 2.10 -7.14
N GLY A 127 10.60 1.51 -6.49
CA GLY A 127 11.65 0.73 -7.15
C GLY A 127 12.34 1.45 -8.31
N ILE A 128 12.83 0.67 -9.28
CA ILE A 128 13.42 1.21 -10.52
C ILE A 128 12.37 1.81 -11.47
N ASN A 129 11.08 1.51 -11.24
CA ASN A 129 10.00 1.93 -12.12
C ASN A 129 9.84 3.45 -12.18
N LEU A 130 10.21 4.18 -11.12
CA LEU A 130 10.26 5.64 -11.15
C LEU A 130 11.30 6.17 -12.15
N GLU A 131 12.49 5.57 -12.18
CA GLU A 131 13.55 5.98 -13.11
C GLU A 131 13.21 5.59 -14.55
N LEU A 132 12.59 4.42 -14.74
CA LEU A 132 12.05 4.02 -16.04
C LEU A 132 10.97 5.01 -16.52
N LEU A 133 10.06 5.41 -15.64
CA LEU A 133 9.02 6.40 -15.96
C LEU A 133 9.64 7.74 -16.36
N ARG A 134 10.60 8.25 -15.58
CA ARG A 134 11.34 9.49 -15.88
C ARG A 134 12.06 9.42 -17.23
N TYR A 135 12.70 8.29 -17.52
CA TYR A 135 13.34 8.05 -18.81
C TYR A 135 12.34 8.05 -19.96
N ALA A 136 11.23 7.31 -19.84
CA ALA A 136 10.19 7.22 -20.84
C ALA A 136 9.56 8.59 -21.12
N ILE A 137 9.19 9.35 -20.08
CA ILE A 137 8.69 10.74 -20.20
C ILE A 137 9.71 11.58 -20.96
N SER A 138 11.00 11.51 -20.57
CA SER A 138 12.06 12.28 -21.22
C SER A 138 12.18 12.00 -22.72
N GLN A 139 11.97 10.76 -23.16
CA GLN A 139 11.93 10.42 -24.59
C GLN A 139 10.70 11.01 -25.27
N GLN A 140 9.51 10.88 -24.66
CA GLN A 140 8.26 11.38 -25.22
C GLN A 140 8.26 12.90 -25.42
N VAL A 141 8.88 13.64 -24.50
CA VAL A 141 8.89 15.12 -24.55
C VAL A 141 10.13 15.70 -25.20
N ARG A 142 11.10 14.88 -25.64
CA ARG A 142 12.40 15.36 -26.17
C ARG A 142 12.22 16.36 -27.32
N GLY A 143 12.78 17.55 -27.16
CA GLY A 143 12.73 18.61 -28.17
C GLY A 143 11.35 19.30 -28.28
N LYS A 144 10.40 18.94 -27.42
CA LYS A 144 9.09 19.60 -27.34
C LYS A 144 9.14 20.75 -26.34
N PRO A 145 8.34 21.81 -26.53
CA PRO A 145 8.33 22.93 -25.59
C PRO A 145 7.96 22.55 -24.16
N TRP A 146 7.07 21.57 -23.99
CA TRP A 146 6.61 21.08 -22.68
C TRP A 146 7.64 20.24 -21.93
N GLN A 147 8.79 19.90 -22.52
CA GLN A 147 9.94 19.35 -21.80
C GLN A 147 10.38 20.24 -20.62
N ARG A 148 10.10 21.55 -20.69
CA ARG A 148 10.42 22.54 -19.64
C ARG A 148 9.61 22.38 -18.35
N ILE A 149 8.56 21.57 -18.35
CA ILE A 149 7.79 21.27 -17.13
C ILE A 149 8.64 20.42 -16.17
N GLY A 150 9.62 19.66 -16.68
CA GLY A 150 10.54 18.86 -15.87
C GLY A 150 10.11 17.40 -15.77
N LEU A 151 10.60 16.71 -14.73
CA LEU A 151 10.36 15.30 -14.47
C LEU A 151 9.73 15.10 -13.10
N PRO A 152 8.86 14.09 -12.94
CA PRO A 152 8.12 13.92 -11.70
C PRO A 152 9.01 13.39 -10.58
N SER A 153 8.60 13.63 -9.34
CA SER A 153 9.12 13.00 -8.12
C SER A 153 7.98 12.36 -7.33
N PRO A 154 8.23 11.28 -6.61
CA PRO A 154 7.21 10.65 -5.78
C PRO A 154 6.86 11.62 -4.64
N VAL A 155 5.57 11.74 -4.37
CA VAL A 155 5.04 12.49 -3.25
C VAL A 155 4.06 11.57 -2.54
N PHE A 156 4.31 11.38 -1.25
CA PHE A 156 3.44 10.61 -0.39
C PHE A 156 2.63 11.59 0.46
N ILE A 157 1.32 11.61 0.25
CA ILE A 157 0.42 12.45 1.01
C ILE A 157 -0.53 11.56 1.80
N VAL A 158 -0.69 11.90 3.07
CA VAL A 158 -1.56 11.17 3.98
C VAL A 158 -2.73 12.07 4.31
N ASP A 159 -3.90 11.72 3.79
CA ASP A 159 -5.18 12.28 4.20
C ASP A 159 -6.08 11.15 4.71
N SER A 160 -7.37 11.13 4.34
CA SER A 160 -8.26 10.00 4.65
C SER A 160 -7.68 8.64 4.24
N ASP A 161 -6.84 8.62 3.22
CA ASP A 161 -6.08 7.45 2.77
C ASP A 161 -4.62 7.80 2.42
N ALA A 162 -3.80 6.76 2.24
CA ALA A 162 -2.43 6.89 1.78
C ALA A 162 -2.40 7.14 0.25
N ARG A 163 -2.08 8.37 -0.17
CA ARG A 163 -1.99 8.73 -1.59
C ARG A 163 -0.54 8.66 -2.08
N HIS A 164 -0.31 7.76 -3.03
CA HIS A 164 0.96 7.64 -3.73
C HIS A 164 0.88 8.43 -5.03
N LEU A 165 1.41 9.65 -5.00
CA LEU A 165 1.36 10.57 -6.13
C LEU A 165 2.74 10.69 -6.77
N ILE A 166 2.73 11.11 -8.02
CA ILE A 166 3.91 11.64 -8.71
C ILE A 166 3.64 13.08 -9.08
N GLN A 167 4.54 13.98 -8.69
CA GLN A 167 4.38 15.42 -8.89
C GLN A 167 5.54 16.02 -9.66
N PHE A 168 5.21 16.89 -10.60
CA PHE A 168 6.19 17.67 -11.35
C PHE A 168 6.61 18.92 -10.59
N PRO A 169 7.79 19.50 -10.91
CA PRO A 169 8.17 20.79 -10.38
C PRO A 169 7.11 21.87 -10.68
N PRO A 170 6.94 22.87 -9.79
CA PRO A 170 6.05 24.00 -10.04
C PRO A 170 6.34 24.67 -11.39
N PHE A 171 5.34 24.75 -12.26
CA PHE A 171 5.51 25.27 -13.61
C PHE A 171 5.10 26.74 -13.70
N GLN A 172 6.10 27.63 -13.66
CA GLN A 172 5.91 29.08 -13.60
C GLN A 172 4.97 29.66 -14.68
N PRO A 173 5.05 29.27 -15.96
CA PRO A 173 4.15 29.78 -16.99
C PRO A 173 2.67 29.42 -16.79
N ALA A 174 2.37 28.44 -15.94
CA ALA A 174 1.03 28.06 -15.52
C ALA A 174 0.70 28.54 -14.09
N GLY A 175 1.34 29.59 -13.59
CA GLY A 175 1.07 30.15 -12.27
C GLY A 175 1.69 29.35 -11.12
N ASN A 176 2.82 28.67 -11.37
CA ASN A 176 3.47 27.74 -10.42
C ASN A 176 2.58 26.55 -10.02
N VAL A 177 1.66 26.14 -10.89
CA VAL A 177 0.89 24.91 -10.69
C VAL A 177 1.80 23.69 -10.79
N VAL A 178 1.54 22.70 -9.95
CA VAL A 178 2.16 21.38 -9.99
C VAL A 178 1.26 20.45 -10.80
N LEU A 179 1.81 19.86 -11.86
CA LEU A 179 1.14 18.72 -12.51
C LEU A 179 1.30 17.51 -11.60
N GLN A 180 0.22 16.79 -11.34
CA GLN A 180 0.26 15.56 -10.55
C GLN A 180 -0.48 14.41 -11.25
N ARG A 181 -0.11 13.19 -10.88
CA ARG A 181 -0.79 11.95 -11.25
C ARG A 181 -0.73 10.95 -10.11
N SER A 182 -1.69 10.03 -10.06
CA SER A 182 -1.62 8.89 -9.16
C SER A 182 -0.62 7.87 -9.69
N ALA A 183 0.24 7.35 -8.80
CA ALA A 183 1.16 6.28 -9.17
C ALA A 183 0.42 4.95 -9.44
N SER A 184 -0.80 4.79 -8.93
CA SER A 184 -1.64 3.60 -9.14
C SER A 184 -2.27 3.55 -10.54
N ASP A 185 -2.15 4.61 -11.35
CA ASP A 185 -2.77 4.71 -12.68
C ASP A 185 -2.11 3.79 -13.73
N THR A 186 -1.06 3.06 -13.35
CA THR A 186 -0.46 2.00 -14.18
C THR A 186 -1.41 0.80 -14.37
N GLY A 187 -2.45 0.67 -13.53
CA GLY A 187 -3.33 -0.49 -13.49
C GLY A 187 -2.65 -1.76 -12.96
N ALA A 188 -1.53 -1.62 -12.24
CA ALA A 188 -0.90 -2.69 -11.49
C ALA A 188 -1.21 -2.54 -10.00
N SER A 189 -1.30 -3.65 -9.27
CA SER A 189 -1.68 -3.64 -7.85
C SER A 189 -0.74 -2.81 -6.98
N ARG A 190 0.53 -2.71 -7.41
CA ARG A 190 1.53 -1.80 -6.87
C ARG A 190 2.36 -1.18 -7.99
N PHE A 191 2.83 0.04 -7.78
CA PHE A 191 3.70 0.71 -8.75
C PHE A 191 5.02 -0.05 -8.98
N CYS A 192 5.58 -0.72 -7.97
CA CYS A 192 6.75 -1.60 -8.13
C CYS A 192 6.47 -2.85 -8.98
N SER A 193 5.21 -3.24 -9.14
CA SER A 193 4.81 -4.43 -9.92
C SER A 193 4.49 -4.09 -11.37
N ALA A 194 4.36 -2.80 -11.70
CA ALA A 194 4.06 -2.35 -13.05
C ALA A 194 5.15 -2.79 -14.04
N THR A 195 4.70 -3.26 -15.20
CA THR A 195 5.56 -3.66 -16.32
C THR A 195 6.10 -2.45 -17.08
N PRO A 196 7.21 -2.59 -17.83
CA PRO A 196 7.73 -1.51 -18.67
C PRO A 196 6.69 -0.94 -19.63
N THR A 197 5.86 -1.78 -20.23
CA THR A 197 4.78 -1.34 -21.13
C THR A 197 3.73 -0.50 -20.40
N GLN A 198 3.34 -0.86 -19.18
CA GLN A 198 2.44 -0.02 -18.36
C GLN A 198 3.10 1.31 -17.98
N ILE A 199 4.39 1.29 -17.66
CA ILE A 199 5.16 2.51 -17.36
C ILE A 199 5.27 3.42 -18.61
N GLU A 200 5.49 2.84 -19.80
CA GLU A 200 5.49 3.57 -21.07
C GLU A 200 4.12 4.13 -21.45
N ALA A 201 3.04 3.38 -21.18
CA ALA A 201 1.67 3.84 -21.36
C ALA A 201 1.36 5.02 -20.44
N LEU A 202 1.73 4.92 -19.15
CA LEU A 202 1.59 6.02 -18.19
C LEU A 202 2.44 7.23 -18.63
N ALA A 203 3.69 7.02 -19.05
CA ALA A 203 4.55 8.09 -19.58
C ALA A 203 3.93 8.81 -20.78
N THR A 204 3.25 8.06 -21.66
CA THR A 204 2.56 8.60 -22.83
C THR A 204 1.35 9.44 -22.42
N SER A 205 0.53 8.94 -21.48
CA SER A 205 -0.60 9.69 -20.91
C SER A 205 -0.11 10.99 -20.24
N ILE A 206 0.96 10.91 -19.46
CA ILE A 206 1.60 12.06 -18.82
C ILE A 206 2.12 13.06 -19.85
N ALA A 207 2.73 12.61 -20.95
CA ALA A 207 3.19 13.52 -22.00
C ALA A 207 2.04 14.30 -22.65
N VAL A 208 0.85 13.69 -22.77
CA VAL A 208 -0.38 14.36 -23.20
C VAL A 208 -0.85 15.40 -22.17
N ASP A 209 -0.77 15.07 -20.87
CA ASP A 209 -1.09 16.02 -19.79
C ASP A 209 -0.13 17.21 -19.78
N MET A 210 1.17 16.96 -19.99
CA MET A 210 2.21 17.99 -20.13
C MET A 210 1.97 18.88 -21.34
N GLU A 211 1.60 18.30 -22.49
CA GLU A 211 1.24 19.07 -23.68
C GLU A 211 -0.01 19.92 -23.43
N THR A 212 -1.02 19.37 -22.77
CA THR A 212 -2.26 20.05 -22.42
C THR A 212 -2.00 21.24 -21.49
N LEU A 213 -1.24 21.02 -20.40
CA LEU A 213 -0.79 22.07 -19.49
C LEU A 213 -0.02 23.15 -20.26
N TRP A 214 0.89 22.76 -21.14
CA TRP A 214 1.66 23.72 -21.93
C TRP A 214 0.77 24.58 -22.84
N LYS A 215 -0.14 23.97 -23.60
CA LYS A 215 -1.08 24.68 -24.49
C LYS A 215 -1.98 25.62 -23.71
N ARG A 216 -2.48 25.19 -22.54
CA ARG A 216 -3.47 25.90 -21.73
C ARG A 216 -2.86 26.75 -20.60
N ARG A 217 -1.53 26.84 -20.49
CA ARG A 217 -0.81 27.47 -19.38
C ARG A 217 -1.34 28.84 -18.94
N ARG A 218 -1.78 29.70 -19.88
CA ARG A 218 -2.33 31.02 -19.54
C ARG A 218 -3.68 30.93 -18.80
N LEU A 219 -4.59 30.08 -19.29
CA LEU A 219 -5.87 29.80 -18.66
C LEU A 219 -5.67 29.15 -17.29
N VAL A 220 -4.78 28.15 -17.23
CA VAL A 220 -4.42 27.49 -15.97
C VAL A 220 -3.86 28.51 -14.97
N ALA A 221 -2.95 29.39 -15.39
CA ALA A 221 -2.36 30.41 -14.52
C ALA A 221 -3.38 31.42 -13.97
N GLU A 222 -4.42 31.75 -14.75
CA GLU A 222 -5.50 32.63 -14.33
C GLU A 222 -6.35 31.94 -13.25
N GLN A 223 -6.87 30.75 -13.54
CA GLN A 223 -7.69 30.00 -12.59
C GLN A 223 -6.89 29.65 -11.33
N ALA A 224 -5.65 29.19 -11.45
CA ALA A 224 -4.80 28.85 -10.32
C ALA A 224 -4.49 30.05 -9.41
N ARG A 225 -4.46 31.28 -9.95
CA ARG A 225 -4.33 32.50 -9.14
C ARG A 225 -5.57 32.71 -8.29
N ASP A 226 -6.75 32.56 -8.87
CA ASP A 226 -8.02 32.71 -8.15
C ASP A 226 -8.16 31.63 -7.06
N VAL A 227 -7.84 30.38 -7.41
CA VAL A 227 -7.77 29.26 -6.47
C VAL A 227 -6.79 29.54 -5.34
N ARG A 228 -5.60 30.07 -5.63
CA ARG A 228 -4.61 30.43 -4.60
C ARG A 228 -5.13 31.51 -3.67
N VAL A 229 -5.75 32.57 -4.19
CA VAL A 229 -6.36 33.63 -3.38
C VAL A 229 -7.46 33.05 -2.48
N LEU A 230 -8.30 32.17 -3.01
CA LEU A 230 -9.35 31.48 -2.24
C LEU A 230 -8.73 30.62 -1.13
N ALA A 231 -7.71 29.83 -1.45
CA ALA A 231 -6.99 28.99 -0.50
C ALA A 231 -6.30 29.80 0.60
N GLU A 232 -5.59 30.87 0.26
CA GLU A 232 -4.92 31.74 1.23
C GLU A 232 -5.93 32.43 2.16
N ASN A 233 -7.11 32.81 1.65
CA ASN A 233 -8.18 33.37 2.46
C ASN A 233 -8.85 32.33 3.41
N LYS A 234 -8.71 31.02 3.13
CA LYS A 234 -9.20 29.96 4.03
C LYS A 234 -8.27 29.70 5.21
N ILE A 235 -7.01 30.14 5.15
CA ILE A 235 -6.05 29.92 6.24
C ILE A 235 -6.47 30.78 7.45
N PRO A 236 -6.76 30.18 8.61
CA PRO A 236 -7.10 30.92 9.82
C PRO A 236 -5.95 31.84 10.23
N LYS A 237 -6.27 33.06 10.70
CA LYS A 237 -5.26 34.04 11.13
C LYS A 237 -4.44 33.58 12.34
N ASP A 238 -4.99 32.64 13.10
CA ASP A 238 -4.44 32.03 14.29
C ASP A 238 -3.76 30.67 14.02
N ALA A 239 -3.53 30.31 12.74
CA ALA A 239 -2.77 29.12 12.35
C ALA A 239 -1.31 29.50 11.93
N PRO A 240 -0.39 29.75 12.88
CA PRO A 240 0.95 30.20 12.57
C PRO A 240 1.74 29.13 11.80
N GLY A 241 2.42 29.55 10.73
CA GLY A 241 3.26 28.67 9.92
C GLY A 241 2.50 27.83 8.87
N VAL A 242 1.18 27.96 8.78
CA VAL A 242 0.40 27.38 7.68
C VAL A 242 0.52 28.28 6.45
N ALA A 243 0.81 27.67 5.30
CA ALA A 243 0.85 28.34 4.01
C ALA A 243 0.33 27.42 2.90
N VAL A 244 -0.11 28.02 1.79
CA VAL A 244 -0.40 27.25 0.57
C VAL A 244 0.93 26.79 -0.03
N ARG A 245 1.23 25.50 0.14
CA ARG A 245 2.41 24.82 -0.36
C ARG A 245 2.37 24.69 -1.87
N ALA A 246 1.26 24.16 -2.42
CA ALA A 246 1.10 23.95 -3.85
C ALA A 246 -0.36 24.05 -4.29
N ILE A 247 -0.54 24.44 -5.55
CA ILE A 247 -1.80 24.25 -6.28
C ILE A 247 -1.50 23.15 -7.29
N ALA A 248 -2.09 21.99 -7.09
CA ALA A 248 -1.86 20.82 -7.92
C ALA A 248 -3.04 20.58 -8.86
N LEU A 249 -2.73 20.04 -10.04
CA LEU A 249 -3.68 19.80 -11.11
C LEU A 249 -3.45 18.40 -11.67
N ASP A 250 -4.52 17.62 -11.76
CA ASP A 250 -4.51 16.32 -12.43
C ASP A 250 -5.36 16.41 -13.70
N PHE A 251 -4.75 16.23 -14.87
CA PHE A 251 -5.45 16.39 -16.13
C PHE A 251 -6.21 15.14 -16.60
N GLU A 252 -6.10 14.00 -15.91
CA GLU A 252 -6.63 12.71 -16.38
C GLU A 252 -8.03 12.82 -17.01
N GLU A 253 -8.96 13.41 -16.26
CA GLU A 253 -10.37 13.51 -16.62
C GLU A 253 -10.78 14.90 -17.11
N GLN A 254 -9.90 15.90 -17.05
CA GLN A 254 -10.22 17.31 -17.32
C GLN A 254 -9.46 17.95 -18.48
N ARG A 255 -8.87 17.13 -19.38
CA ARG A 255 -8.10 17.62 -20.54
C ARG A 255 -8.88 18.60 -21.42
N ALA A 256 -10.17 18.30 -21.63
CA ALA A 256 -11.06 19.05 -22.49
C ALA A 256 -11.88 20.13 -21.74
N ASP A 257 -11.90 20.09 -20.41
CA ASP A 257 -12.80 20.93 -19.61
C ASP A 257 -12.33 22.37 -19.60
N GLU A 258 -13.22 23.33 -19.83
CA GLU A 258 -12.86 24.76 -19.81
C GLU A 258 -12.58 25.27 -18.38
N CYS A 259 -13.34 24.76 -17.41
CA CYS A 259 -13.18 25.05 -15.99
C CYS A 259 -12.45 23.88 -15.33
N LEU A 260 -11.38 24.15 -14.61
CA LEU A 260 -10.52 23.11 -14.05
C LEU A 260 -10.74 22.97 -12.54
N ALA A 261 -10.74 21.73 -12.07
CA ALA A 261 -10.68 21.44 -10.65
C ALA A 261 -9.22 21.33 -10.18
N PHE A 262 -8.94 21.85 -8.99
CA PHE A 262 -7.61 21.92 -8.42
C PHE A 262 -7.56 21.24 -7.05
N TYR A 263 -6.44 20.60 -6.78
CA TYR A 263 -6.06 20.20 -5.43
C TYR A 263 -5.23 21.31 -4.81
N VAL A 264 -5.47 21.61 -3.55
CA VAL A 264 -4.65 22.57 -2.80
C VAL A 264 -3.93 21.83 -1.69
N GLU A 265 -2.62 22.01 -1.66
CA GLU A 265 -1.75 21.51 -0.61
C GLU A 265 -1.41 22.65 0.33
N TYR A 266 -1.63 22.44 1.63
CA TYR A 266 -1.22 23.35 2.69
C TYR A 266 -0.14 22.70 3.53
N ASP A 267 0.82 23.51 3.99
CA ASP A 267 1.65 23.13 5.13
C ASP A 267 0.78 23.19 6.38
N GLY A 268 0.64 22.08 7.11
CA GLY A 268 -0.27 22.00 8.26
C GLY A 268 0.06 20.83 9.19
N ILE A 269 -0.92 20.39 9.96
CA ILE A 269 -0.83 19.16 10.75
C ILE A 269 -1.53 18.04 9.98
N ASP A 270 -0.75 17.05 9.57
CA ASP A 270 -1.23 15.90 8.79
C ASP A 270 -2.05 14.91 9.64
N GLU A 271 -2.52 13.84 9.00
CA GLU A 271 -3.30 12.79 9.65
C GLU A 271 -2.58 12.05 10.78
N ALA A 272 -1.25 12.09 10.78
CA ALA A 272 -0.40 11.52 11.82
C ALA A 272 -0.08 12.51 12.95
N MET A 273 -0.73 13.69 13.02
CA MET A 273 -0.45 14.75 13.99
C MET A 273 0.96 15.34 13.88
N ARG A 274 1.59 15.23 12.71
CA ARG A 274 2.93 15.75 12.42
C ARG A 274 2.82 16.99 11.52
N PRO A 275 3.87 17.83 11.47
CA PRO A 275 3.97 18.83 10.41
C PRO A 275 4.04 18.11 9.07
N GLY A 276 3.09 18.38 8.18
CA GLY A 276 2.96 17.66 6.91
C GLY A 276 2.04 18.39 5.94
N VAL A 277 1.58 17.67 4.91
CA VAL A 277 0.73 18.21 3.85
C VAL A 277 -0.73 17.92 4.17
N VAL A 278 -1.57 18.96 4.15
CA VAL A 278 -3.03 18.85 4.26
C VAL A 278 -3.63 19.16 2.90
N LEU A 279 -4.53 18.29 2.43
CA LEU A 279 -5.20 18.44 1.14
C LEU A 279 -6.56 19.13 1.28
N ASP A 280 -6.88 19.91 0.26
CA ASP A 280 -8.21 20.45 -0.02
C ASP A 280 -8.49 20.27 -1.52
N TYR A 281 -9.76 20.36 -1.88
CA TYR A 281 -10.20 20.21 -3.25
C TYR A 281 -11.11 21.36 -3.65
N ILE A 282 -10.78 21.96 -4.78
CA ILE A 282 -11.42 23.12 -5.36
C ILE A 282 -12.04 22.68 -6.70
N PRO A 283 -13.37 22.45 -6.76
CA PRO A 283 -14.02 21.99 -7.99
C PRO A 283 -14.08 23.11 -9.04
N ALA A 284 -14.20 22.70 -10.31
CA ALA A 284 -14.22 23.56 -11.48
C ALA A 284 -15.26 24.69 -11.46
N HIS A 285 -16.45 24.44 -10.90
CA HIS A 285 -17.53 25.43 -10.86
C HIS A 285 -17.56 26.17 -9.52
N ILE A 286 -16.83 27.29 -9.46
CA ILE A 286 -16.69 28.15 -8.27
C ILE A 286 -18.00 28.85 -7.87
N THR A 287 -18.96 29.00 -8.79
CA THR A 287 -20.16 29.83 -8.59
C THR A 287 -21.19 29.28 -7.59
N ALA A 288 -21.05 28.04 -7.10
CA ALA A 288 -21.90 27.47 -6.03
C ALA A 288 -21.27 27.55 -4.61
N TRP A 289 -20.11 28.19 -4.46
CA TRP A 289 -19.21 28.02 -3.31
C TRP A 289 -19.55 28.73 -1.99
N SER A 290 -20.55 29.61 -1.94
CA SER A 290 -20.78 30.42 -0.73
C SER A 290 -21.40 29.67 0.46
N MET A 291 -21.77 28.39 0.31
CA MET A 291 -22.55 27.68 1.34
C MET A 291 -21.86 26.50 2.03
N PHE A 292 -20.71 25.97 1.55
CA PHE A 292 -20.34 24.59 1.93
C PHE A 292 -18.88 24.26 2.27
N ASN A 293 -17.92 25.19 2.29
CA ASN A 293 -16.51 24.77 2.44
C ASN A 293 -15.91 25.13 3.81
N PRO A 294 -15.94 24.21 4.80
CA PRO A 294 -15.13 24.35 6.00
C PRO A 294 -13.64 24.35 5.65
N VAL A 295 -12.83 25.00 6.49
CA VAL A 295 -11.37 24.89 6.43
C VAL A 295 -10.99 23.42 6.66
N PRO A 296 -10.06 22.82 5.88
CA PRO A 296 -9.57 21.48 6.14
C PRO A 296 -9.18 21.30 7.62
N SER A 297 -9.57 20.17 8.21
CA SER A 297 -9.40 19.91 9.66
C SER A 297 -7.93 20.07 10.11
N GLY A 298 -6.98 19.62 9.30
CA GLY A 298 -5.54 19.71 9.57
C GLY A 298 -4.95 21.11 9.62
N ILE A 299 -5.68 22.13 9.15
CA ILE A 299 -5.24 23.53 9.18
C ILE A 299 -5.73 24.27 10.43
N SER A 300 -6.97 24.01 10.86
CA SER A 300 -7.64 24.79 11.92
C SER A 300 -7.85 24.02 13.22
N GLY A 301 -8.17 22.72 13.16
CA GLY A 301 -8.63 21.95 14.32
C GLY A 301 -7.54 21.19 15.06
N ARG A 302 -6.50 20.74 14.35
CA ARG A 302 -5.56 19.74 14.90
C ARG A 302 -4.39 20.29 15.70
N PHE A 303 -4.14 21.60 15.63
CA PHE A 303 -3.08 22.21 16.45
C PHE A 303 -3.38 22.09 17.94
N ALA A 304 -4.61 22.39 18.36
CA ALA A 304 -5.04 22.27 19.76
C ALA A 304 -4.98 20.83 20.27
N GLU A 305 -5.43 19.87 19.45
CA GLU A 305 -5.34 18.44 19.75
C GLU A 305 -3.88 17.99 19.91
N ARG A 306 -2.98 18.46 19.04
CA ARG A 306 -1.55 18.14 19.08
C ARG A 306 -0.89 18.72 20.32
N ASP A 307 -1.22 19.97 20.66
CA ASP A 307 -0.69 20.61 21.86
C ASP A 307 -1.20 19.94 23.14
N ALA A 308 -2.47 19.48 23.15
CA ALA A 308 -3.01 18.68 24.24
C ALA A 308 -2.26 17.36 24.42
N LEU A 309 -1.97 16.63 23.34
CA LEU A 309 -1.17 15.40 23.39
C LEU A 309 0.27 15.67 23.87
N ARG A 310 0.90 16.73 23.36
CA ARG A 310 2.25 17.14 23.78
C ARG A 310 2.32 17.53 25.25
N ALA A 311 1.27 18.16 25.79
CA ALA A 311 1.18 18.48 27.21
C ALA A 311 1.17 17.22 28.09
N LEU A 312 0.69 16.09 27.55
CA LEU A 312 0.75 14.77 28.17
C LEU A 312 2.07 14.03 27.90
N GLY A 313 2.97 14.61 27.11
CA GLY A 313 4.21 13.97 26.69
C GLY A 313 4.04 12.96 25.54
N ALA A 314 2.88 12.95 24.86
CA ALA A 314 2.58 12.04 23.77
C ALA A 314 2.77 12.68 22.39
N ASP A 315 3.15 11.85 21.42
CA ASP A 315 3.13 12.18 19.99
C ASP A 315 1.75 11.90 19.37
N GLY A 316 1.00 10.96 19.94
CA GLY A 316 -0.31 10.53 19.46
C GLY A 316 -0.97 9.52 20.39
N GLU A 317 -1.98 8.84 19.85
CA GLU A 317 -2.61 7.69 20.49
C GLU A 317 -2.20 6.39 19.78
N ILE A 318 -2.46 5.25 20.41
CA ILE A 318 -2.33 3.93 19.81
C ILE A 318 -3.53 3.08 20.21
N GLU A 319 -4.17 2.45 19.23
CA GLU A 319 -5.27 1.51 19.44
C GLU A 319 -4.73 0.25 20.15
N GLU A 320 -5.51 -0.31 21.07
CA GLU A 320 -5.14 -1.53 21.81
C GLU A 320 -4.62 -2.67 20.91
N PHE A 321 -5.27 -2.90 19.76
CA PHE A 321 -4.85 -3.92 18.80
C PHE A 321 -3.45 -3.64 18.24
N ALA A 322 -3.17 -2.39 17.89
CA ALA A 322 -1.86 -1.96 17.42
C ALA A 322 -0.81 -2.04 18.54
N ALA A 323 -1.16 -1.68 19.78
CA ALA A 323 -0.28 -1.79 20.93
C ALA A 323 0.10 -3.25 21.24
N ALA A 324 -0.86 -4.18 21.13
CA ALA A 324 -0.62 -5.62 21.32
C ALA A 324 0.42 -6.17 20.32
N ILE A 325 0.23 -5.88 19.02
CA ILE A 325 1.19 -6.23 17.97
C ILE A 325 2.57 -5.67 18.28
N LEU A 326 2.63 -4.38 18.60
CA LEU A 326 3.87 -3.67 18.82
C LEU A 326 4.66 -4.23 20.01
N ARG A 327 3.99 -4.61 21.09
CA ARG A 327 4.60 -5.27 22.26
C ARG A 327 5.18 -6.64 21.92
N ALA A 328 4.53 -7.39 21.03
CA ALA A 328 4.97 -8.72 20.63
C ALA A 328 6.03 -8.71 19.52
N ALA A 329 6.29 -7.57 18.89
CA ALA A 329 7.09 -7.48 17.68
C ALA A 329 8.51 -8.06 17.86
N PRO A 330 8.99 -8.94 16.95
CA PRO A 330 10.29 -9.63 17.11
C PRO A 330 11.51 -8.70 17.16
N GLU A 331 11.44 -7.58 16.46
CA GLU A 331 12.48 -6.55 16.39
C GLU A 331 12.41 -5.53 17.55
N GLY A 332 11.38 -5.63 18.39
CA GLY A 332 11.16 -4.80 19.56
C GLY A 332 10.36 -3.52 19.27
N GLN A 333 9.47 -3.19 20.22
CA GLN A 333 8.60 -2.02 20.21
C GLN A 333 9.33 -0.70 19.86
N ALA A 334 10.48 -0.45 20.49
CA ALA A 334 11.21 0.81 20.31
C ALA A 334 11.70 1.01 18.87
N ALA A 335 12.10 -0.06 18.18
CA ALA A 335 12.59 0.03 16.80
C ALA A 335 11.48 0.43 15.82
N ILE A 336 10.28 -0.14 16.01
CA ILE A 336 9.11 0.16 15.18
C ILE A 336 8.61 1.57 15.45
N LEU A 337 8.46 1.95 16.72
CA LEU A 337 8.04 3.31 17.08
C LEU A 337 9.02 4.36 16.55
N ALA A 338 10.33 4.09 16.61
CA ALA A 338 11.34 4.98 16.03
C ALA A 338 11.14 5.16 14.51
N ARG A 339 10.73 4.12 13.76
CA ARG A 339 10.37 4.29 12.33
C ARG A 339 9.12 5.13 12.15
N LEU A 340 8.07 4.86 12.93
CA LEU A 340 6.80 5.60 12.89
C LEU A 340 6.93 7.08 13.28
N THR A 341 8.07 7.52 13.84
CA THR A 341 8.35 8.96 13.98
C THR A 341 8.52 9.68 12.63
N ARG A 342 9.02 8.96 11.61
CA ARG A 342 9.34 9.50 10.28
C ARG A 342 8.37 8.98 9.24
N ASP A 343 8.13 7.68 9.27
CA ASP A 343 7.33 6.97 8.30
C ASP A 343 5.87 6.97 8.74
N TYR A 344 4.95 6.94 7.78
CA TYR A 344 3.53 6.85 8.05
C TYR A 344 3.10 5.44 8.50
N GLU A 345 3.76 4.43 7.95
CA GLU A 345 3.49 3.02 8.22
C GLU A 345 4.79 2.27 8.55
N ALA A 346 4.65 1.18 9.30
CA ALA A 346 5.71 0.23 9.60
C ALA A 346 5.16 -1.19 9.47
N LEU A 347 5.87 -2.02 8.71
CA LEU A 347 5.59 -3.45 8.61
C LEU A 347 6.26 -4.20 9.77
N VAL A 348 5.54 -5.17 10.33
CA VAL A 348 6.03 -6.13 11.33
C VAL A 348 5.64 -7.53 10.87
N SER A 349 6.59 -8.46 10.85
CA SER A 349 6.33 -9.86 10.51
C SER A 349 6.48 -10.77 11.73
N PHE A 350 5.58 -11.74 11.89
CA PHE A 350 5.63 -12.77 12.93
C PHE A 350 5.59 -14.15 12.30
N THR A 351 6.40 -15.08 12.81
CA THR A 351 6.23 -16.49 12.48
C THR A 351 5.21 -17.11 13.42
N THR A 352 4.05 -17.50 12.88
CA THR A 352 2.97 -18.16 13.63
C THR A 352 2.81 -19.62 13.14
N ASN A 353 1.98 -20.40 13.83
CA ASN A 353 1.58 -21.72 13.33
C ASN A 353 0.56 -21.66 12.16
N LEU A 354 -0.02 -20.49 11.89
CA LEU A 354 -0.85 -20.22 10.71
C LEU A 354 -0.01 -19.82 9.49
N GLY A 355 1.25 -19.47 9.68
CA GLY A 355 2.13 -18.93 8.64
C GLY A 355 2.84 -17.65 9.09
N GLU A 356 3.43 -16.95 8.13
CA GLU A 356 3.96 -15.61 8.38
C GLU A 356 2.78 -14.62 8.46
N LEU A 357 2.65 -13.95 9.60
CA LEU A 357 1.67 -12.90 9.83
C LEU A 357 2.35 -11.57 9.58
N HIS A 358 1.78 -10.78 8.68
CA HIS A 358 2.19 -9.43 8.36
C HIS A 358 1.24 -8.43 9.02
N ALA A 359 1.78 -7.57 9.87
CA ALA A 359 1.04 -6.48 10.49
C ALA A 359 1.57 -5.15 9.97
N ILE A 360 0.68 -4.31 9.44
CA ILE A 360 0.97 -2.93 9.06
C ILE A 360 0.46 -2.04 10.18
N LEU A 361 1.38 -1.41 10.89
CA LEU A 361 1.08 -0.35 11.85
C LEU A 361 1.12 0.98 11.11
N PHE A 362 0.08 1.80 11.19
CA PHE A 362 0.01 3.06 10.46
C PHE A 362 -0.74 4.13 11.24
N TRP A 363 -0.39 5.38 10.99
CA TRP A 363 -1.06 6.53 11.57
C TRP A 363 -2.43 6.78 10.93
N ARG A 364 -3.45 7.15 11.70
CA ARG A 364 -4.72 7.65 11.17
C ARG A 364 -5.46 8.44 12.24
N ASP A 365 -5.89 9.66 11.92
CA ASP A 365 -6.57 10.54 12.87
C ASP A 365 -5.77 10.76 14.17
N GLY A 366 -4.42 10.80 14.10
CA GLY A 366 -3.53 10.95 15.25
C GLY A 366 -3.39 9.71 16.13
N CYS A 367 -3.91 8.57 15.67
CA CYS A 367 -3.84 7.29 16.36
C CYS A 367 -3.10 6.26 15.49
N ILE A 368 -2.19 5.49 16.08
CA ILE A 368 -1.58 4.33 15.43
C ILE A 368 -2.59 3.18 15.45
N LYS A 369 -2.96 2.71 14.26
CA LYS A 369 -3.87 1.58 14.03
C LYS A 369 -3.11 0.43 13.38
N ALA A 370 -3.75 -0.73 13.33
CA ALA A 370 -3.17 -1.92 12.71
C ALA A 370 -4.12 -2.57 11.70
N GLU A 371 -3.54 -2.96 10.57
CA GLU A 371 -4.07 -3.97 9.66
C GLU A 371 -3.20 -5.21 9.81
N VAL A 372 -3.82 -6.39 9.83
CA VAL A 372 -3.10 -7.65 9.99
C VAL A 372 -3.56 -8.63 8.94
N ASP A 373 -2.62 -9.32 8.34
CA ASP A 373 -2.90 -10.37 7.37
C ASP A 373 -1.96 -11.57 7.60
N VAL A 374 -2.55 -12.76 7.59
CA VAL A 374 -1.85 -14.02 7.33
C VAL A 374 -2.35 -14.45 5.96
N PRO A 375 -1.53 -14.35 4.90
CA PRO A 375 -1.98 -14.49 3.53
C PRO A 375 -2.90 -15.70 3.34
N GLY A 376 -4.14 -15.44 2.93
CA GLY A 376 -5.15 -16.44 2.59
C GLY A 376 -5.67 -17.29 3.75
N VAL A 377 -5.40 -16.88 5.00
CA VAL A 377 -5.79 -17.60 6.23
C VAL A 377 -6.54 -16.68 7.19
N PHE A 378 -6.03 -15.48 7.44
CA PHE A 378 -6.56 -14.56 8.44
C PHE A 378 -6.38 -13.12 7.95
N MET A 379 -7.40 -12.28 8.08
CA MET A 379 -7.31 -10.87 7.73
C MET A 379 -8.06 -10.03 8.77
N LYS A 380 -7.42 -8.98 9.28
CA LYS A 380 -8.02 -7.95 10.14
C LYS A 380 -7.98 -6.62 9.43
N TYR A 381 -9.15 -6.06 9.18
CA TYR A 381 -9.32 -4.73 8.60
C TYR A 381 -10.39 -3.98 9.40
N HIS A 382 -10.07 -2.75 9.83
CA HIS A 382 -10.91 -1.99 10.75
C HIS A 382 -11.27 -2.80 12.01
N ASP A 383 -12.57 -2.95 12.30
CA ASP A 383 -13.17 -3.75 13.37
C ASP A 383 -13.59 -5.15 12.91
N TRP A 384 -13.27 -5.54 11.68
CA TRP A 384 -13.59 -6.84 11.13
C TRP A 384 -12.37 -7.76 11.15
N VAL A 385 -12.63 -9.02 11.43
CA VAL A 385 -11.69 -10.12 11.31
C VAL A 385 -12.34 -11.20 10.44
N GLU A 386 -11.66 -11.59 9.38
CA GLU A 386 -12.05 -12.71 8.52
C GLU A 386 -11.04 -13.84 8.64
N MET A 387 -11.54 -15.05 8.82
CA MET A 387 -10.76 -16.27 8.93
C MET A 387 -11.22 -17.23 7.86
N TYR A 388 -10.30 -17.62 6.99
CA TYR A 388 -10.60 -18.44 5.81
C TYR A 388 -10.30 -19.92 6.03
N TYR A 389 -10.37 -20.39 7.28
CA TYR A 389 -10.13 -21.78 7.66
C TYR A 389 -11.22 -22.29 8.59
N GLY A 390 -11.44 -23.60 8.57
CA GLY A 390 -12.49 -24.26 9.35
C GLY A 390 -13.87 -24.19 8.69
N THR A 391 -14.80 -24.95 9.27
CA THR A 391 -16.22 -24.95 8.89
C THR A 391 -17.01 -24.60 10.13
N TYR A 392 -17.80 -23.53 10.07
CA TYR A 392 -18.61 -23.05 11.17
C TYR A 392 -20.07 -23.06 10.74
N THR A 393 -20.91 -23.63 11.58
CA THR A 393 -22.36 -23.47 11.50
C THR A 393 -22.76 -22.11 12.06
N GLU A 394 -23.96 -21.63 11.71
CA GLU A 394 -24.52 -20.42 12.33
C GLU A 394 -24.60 -20.53 13.86
N HIS A 395 -24.83 -21.74 14.38
CA HIS A 395 -24.88 -21.97 15.82
C HIS A 395 -23.51 -21.77 16.47
N GLU A 396 -22.46 -22.41 15.94
CA GLU A 396 -21.08 -22.25 16.43
C GLU A 396 -20.58 -20.81 16.31
N ALA A 397 -20.94 -20.11 15.22
CA ALA A 397 -20.63 -18.69 15.07
C ALA A 397 -21.31 -17.84 16.17
N ASN A 398 -22.59 -18.07 16.44
CA ASN A 398 -23.32 -17.35 17.48
C ASN A 398 -22.77 -17.60 18.89
N GLU A 399 -22.21 -18.78 19.17
CA GLU A 399 -21.58 -19.08 20.47
C GLU A 399 -20.31 -18.26 20.72
N LEU A 400 -19.66 -17.75 19.68
CA LEU A 400 -18.46 -16.91 19.81
C LEU A 400 -18.80 -15.47 20.23
N ILE A 401 -20.04 -15.03 20.05
CA ILE A 401 -20.46 -13.66 20.41
C ILE A 401 -20.32 -13.47 21.94
N GLY A 402 -19.64 -12.39 22.33
CA GLY A 402 -19.30 -12.08 23.72
C GLY A 402 -18.01 -12.72 24.22
N SER A 403 -17.40 -13.63 23.45
CA SER A 403 -16.09 -14.21 23.77
C SER A 403 -14.95 -13.29 23.33
N SER A 404 -13.76 -13.46 23.93
CA SER A 404 -12.55 -12.77 23.49
C SER A 404 -12.03 -13.35 22.16
N ILE A 405 -11.47 -12.54 21.27
CA ILE A 405 -10.76 -13.02 20.08
C ILE A 405 -9.58 -13.92 20.45
N ALA A 406 -9.00 -13.75 21.64
CA ALA A 406 -7.95 -14.64 22.14
C ALA A 406 -8.46 -16.08 22.38
N SER A 407 -9.78 -16.29 22.50
CA SER A 407 -10.38 -17.63 22.53
C SER A 407 -10.34 -18.32 21.17
N ILE A 408 -10.15 -17.54 20.11
CA ILE A 408 -9.88 -18.07 18.78
C ILE A 408 -8.37 -18.24 18.68
N ASP A 409 -7.98 -19.50 18.76
CA ASP A 409 -6.63 -20.00 18.65
C ASP A 409 -5.80 -19.21 17.59
N ARG A 410 -4.59 -18.75 17.98
CA ARG A 410 -3.40 -18.50 17.10
C ARG A 410 -3.02 -17.06 16.70
N LEU A 411 -3.35 -16.03 17.47
CA LEU A 411 -2.65 -14.74 17.32
C LEU A 411 -1.30 -14.76 18.08
N PRO A 412 -0.20 -14.22 17.52
CA PRO A 412 1.11 -14.18 18.19
C PRO A 412 1.22 -13.06 19.24
N PHE A 413 0.12 -12.41 19.58
CA PHE A 413 0.03 -11.31 20.53
C PHE A 413 -1.27 -11.43 21.33
N ASP A 414 -1.19 -11.05 22.61
CA ASP A 414 -2.33 -11.06 23.52
C ASP A 414 -3.17 -9.79 23.33
N ILE A 415 -4.48 -9.96 23.14
CA ILE A 415 -5.43 -8.87 22.99
C ILE A 415 -6.80 -9.24 23.60
N ASP A 416 -7.36 -8.32 24.38
CA ASP A 416 -8.64 -8.51 25.09
C ASP A 416 -9.84 -7.97 24.28
N ALA A 417 -9.85 -8.18 22.96
CA ALA A 417 -10.94 -7.74 22.10
C ALA A 417 -12.13 -8.70 22.14
N ILE A 418 -13.34 -8.19 22.38
CA ILE A 418 -14.57 -9.00 22.44
C ILE A 418 -15.24 -9.10 21.07
N ILE A 419 -15.76 -10.26 20.74
CA ILE A 419 -16.52 -10.53 19.50
C ILE A 419 -17.95 -10.00 19.68
N ALA A 420 -18.34 -9.02 18.88
CA ALA A 420 -19.67 -8.41 18.88
C ALA A 420 -20.64 -9.04 17.87
N ASP A 421 -20.12 -9.62 16.80
CA ASP A 421 -20.91 -10.29 15.76
C ASP A 421 -20.05 -11.38 15.11
N ALA A 422 -20.67 -12.46 14.65
CA ALA A 422 -19.99 -13.63 14.09
C ALA A 422 -20.89 -14.32 13.06
N ASN A 423 -20.39 -14.45 11.83
CA ASN A 423 -21.13 -15.02 10.70
C ASN A 423 -20.24 -16.01 9.93
N PRO A 424 -20.73 -17.23 9.62
CA PRO A 424 -20.02 -18.13 8.72
C PRO A 424 -19.82 -17.51 7.33
N LEU A 425 -18.68 -17.77 6.71
CA LEU A 425 -18.43 -17.41 5.32
C LEU A 425 -18.98 -18.47 4.36
N MET A 426 -19.49 -18.05 3.20
CA MET A 426 -20.09 -18.96 2.20
C MET A 426 -19.13 -20.06 1.73
N ASP A 427 -17.84 -19.75 1.60
CA ASP A 427 -16.80 -20.67 1.11
C ASP A 427 -15.99 -21.33 2.26
N GLY A 428 -16.59 -21.36 3.46
CA GLY A 428 -15.97 -21.83 4.70
C GLY A 428 -15.19 -20.73 5.42
N GLY A 429 -15.07 -20.88 6.74
CA GLY A 429 -14.47 -19.88 7.62
C GLY A 429 -15.49 -19.00 8.35
N LEU A 430 -15.02 -17.89 8.90
CA LEU A 430 -15.78 -17.04 9.82
C LEU A 430 -15.45 -15.57 9.60
N LYS A 431 -16.49 -14.74 9.63
CA LYS A 431 -16.40 -13.28 9.68
C LYS A 431 -16.86 -12.78 11.03
N LEU A 432 -15.99 -12.06 11.70
CA LEU A 432 -16.18 -11.55 13.05
C LEU A 432 -16.14 -10.03 13.04
N ARG A 433 -17.02 -9.40 13.81
CA ARG A 433 -16.90 -7.99 14.18
C ARG A 433 -16.45 -7.88 15.62
N LEU A 434 -15.42 -7.10 15.87
CA LEU A 434 -14.92 -6.81 17.22
C LEU A 434 -15.70 -5.64 17.83
N HIS A 435 -15.94 -5.71 19.13
CA HIS A 435 -16.67 -4.69 19.88
C HIS A 435 -15.87 -3.38 19.94
N ARG A 436 -16.54 -2.26 19.67
CA ARG A 436 -15.97 -0.90 19.77
C ARG A 436 -16.46 -0.16 21.02
N PRO A 437 -15.68 0.81 21.53
CA PRO A 437 -14.35 1.21 21.05
C PRO A 437 -13.23 0.34 21.64
N PHE A 438 -12.18 0.10 20.86
CA PHE A 438 -10.91 -0.35 21.42
C PHE A 438 -10.40 0.71 22.38
N GLU A 439 -9.74 0.31 23.46
CA GLU A 439 -9.10 1.28 24.34
C GLU A 439 -7.96 1.99 23.60
N HIS A 440 -7.82 3.29 23.83
CA HIS A 440 -6.73 4.10 23.27
C HIS A 440 -5.72 4.38 24.36
N GLN A 441 -4.45 4.14 24.05
CA GLN A 441 -3.32 4.47 24.90
C GLN A 441 -2.57 5.67 24.31
N LEU A 442 -1.90 6.44 25.16
CA LEU A 442 -0.98 7.48 24.69
C LEU A 442 0.33 6.84 24.24
N VAL A 443 0.91 7.36 23.17
CA VAL A 443 2.20 6.90 22.64
C VAL A 443 3.16 8.06 22.43
N ASN A 444 4.42 7.85 22.81
CA ASN A 444 5.54 8.70 22.43
C ASN A 444 6.50 7.87 21.59
N CYS A 445 6.49 8.10 20.29
CA CYS A 445 7.26 7.34 19.32
C CYS A 445 8.77 7.57 19.46
N THR A 446 9.16 8.75 19.94
CA THR A 446 10.57 9.12 20.15
C THR A 446 11.20 8.37 21.31
N THR A 447 10.47 8.22 22.42
CA THR A 447 10.95 7.55 23.64
C THR A 447 10.59 6.06 23.67
N GLY A 448 9.66 5.64 22.82
CA GLY A 448 9.14 4.28 22.78
C GLY A 448 8.10 3.98 23.87
N GLN A 449 7.60 4.99 24.59
CA GLN A 449 6.67 4.79 25.71
C GLN A 449 5.21 4.69 25.25
N ILE A 450 4.45 3.82 25.93
CA ILE A 450 3.00 3.65 25.77
C ILE A 450 2.38 3.60 27.17
N TRP A 451 1.34 4.38 27.43
CA TRP A 451 0.68 4.43 28.74
C TRP A 451 -0.81 4.76 28.63
N ALA A 452 -1.59 4.45 29.67
CA ALA A 452 -3.01 4.78 29.71
C ALA A 452 -3.23 6.30 29.67
N ARG A 453 -4.30 6.72 29.01
CA ARG A 453 -4.65 8.14 28.85
C ARG A 453 -5.01 8.83 30.16
#